data_AF-A0A4Z2CZK1-F1
#
_entry.id   AF-A0A4Z2CZK1-F1
#
_cell.length_a   1.000
_cell.length_b   1.000
_cell.length_c   1.000
_cell.angle_alpha   90.00
_cell.angle_beta   90.00
_cell.angle_gamma   90.00
#
_symmetry.space_group_name_H-M   'P 1'
#
loop_
_entity.id
_entity.type
_entity.pdbx_description
1 polymer ?
#
loop_
_entity_poly.entity_id
_entity_poly.type
_entity_poly.pdbx_seq_one_letter_code
_entity_poly.pdbx_strand_id
1 'polypeptide(L)'
;MVCARTLLDAVVVASMASDINVGQGDQNIVSEFCHLLEKSKQLFNGLRDLPQHGHRQWKAYFGRTFEVYTKLWRFQQQHRQKLDELYGLKRWQIGEVASKIGQLYHHYYLRTSDLHYLSESFAFFSAVRTRDYYSKANKEEKPDLMIKKLRYYARFILVCLLLRKMKLVNELIREFSKQVDEYIDIYDADDHSGWIMVIREMKDFVDGDSICEIVDCDTPHIYASKRLNTLNTPRVDRYESSHLQLSEVLIIGNCYDQIRFSELSLDMYRMLQTFERDPRGQMLNSRNSRLSVADGLENGISASYPLDVPEVTNPHKYLLYKPTFSQFNTYIATAFKDLPPTGVLLLYISAEGIRAPTVKNNESNIGAAGYDYGGVVTNNRHEQEFSVKPKSSNFKEPHCIHPGDLLLYTRKPLFLIVDSDNSTTFRVKISLFYIISLILLHIIVEVEIHTNYILLSGYLVRI
;
A
#
# COMPACT_ATOMS: atom_id res chain seq x y z
N MET A 1 -65.81 10.92 45.66
CA MET A 1 -65.42 10.63 44.26
C MET A 1 -64.26 11.50 43.73
N VAL A 2 -63.53 12.26 44.59
CA VAL A 2 -62.49 13.21 44.14
C VAL A 2 -61.06 12.62 44.23
N CYS A 3 -60.85 11.52 44.96
CA CYS A 3 -59.52 10.96 45.20
C CYS A 3 -59.02 10.00 44.10
N ALA A 4 -59.90 9.51 43.22
CA ALA A 4 -59.52 8.57 42.15
C ALA A 4 -59.01 9.27 40.87
N ARG A 5 -59.40 10.52 40.61
CA ARG A 5 -58.99 11.27 39.40
C ARG A 5 -57.54 11.74 39.48
N THR A 6 -57.09 12.22 40.64
CA THR A 6 -55.72 12.71 40.87
C THR A 6 -54.65 11.62 40.78
N LEU A 7 -54.99 10.37 41.11
CA LEU A 7 -54.08 9.22 40.97
C LEU A 7 -53.93 8.77 39.51
N LEU A 8 -55.00 8.83 38.71
CA LEU A 8 -54.92 8.56 37.27
C LEU A 8 -54.11 9.64 36.53
N ASP A 9 -54.30 10.92 36.88
CA ASP A 9 -53.55 12.01 36.25
C ASP A 9 -52.04 11.94 36.58
N ALA A 10 -51.66 11.53 37.80
CA ALA A 10 -50.25 11.37 38.18
C ALA A 10 -49.56 10.19 37.46
N VAL A 11 -50.27 9.09 37.22
CA VAL A 11 -49.73 7.93 36.46
C VAL A 11 -49.58 8.27 34.97
N VAL A 12 -50.52 9.02 34.40
CA VAL A 12 -50.43 9.49 33.01
C VAL A 12 -49.29 10.50 32.85
N VAL A 13 -49.10 11.42 33.78
CA VAL A 13 -47.99 12.39 33.76
C VAL A 13 -46.64 11.69 33.96
N ALA A 14 -46.55 10.66 34.81
CA ALA A 14 -45.33 9.86 34.98
C ALA A 14 -45.00 9.03 33.73
N SER A 15 -46.02 8.43 33.08
CA SER A 15 -45.88 7.73 31.80
C SER A 15 -45.43 8.68 30.69
N MET A 16 -46.04 9.86 30.59
CA MET A 16 -45.66 10.88 29.61
C MET A 16 -44.25 11.44 29.89
N ALA A 17 -43.87 11.61 31.15
CA ALA A 17 -42.52 12.04 31.51
C ALA A 17 -41.46 10.96 31.23
N SER A 18 -41.79 9.66 31.40
CA SER A 18 -40.92 8.57 30.96
C SER A 18 -40.84 8.49 29.43
N ASP A 19 -41.94 8.70 28.70
CA ASP A 19 -41.96 8.70 27.24
C ASP A 19 -41.19 9.91 26.66
N ILE A 20 -41.26 11.08 27.31
CA ILE A 20 -40.47 12.27 26.95
C ILE A 20 -38.97 12.06 27.25
N ASN A 21 -38.61 11.43 28.38
CA ASN A 21 -37.21 11.10 28.71
C ASN A 21 -36.63 10.02 27.79
N VAL A 22 -37.43 9.01 27.43
CA VAL A 22 -37.04 7.99 26.44
C VAL A 22 -36.88 8.64 25.07
N GLY A 23 -37.78 9.52 24.66
CA GLY A 23 -37.67 10.29 23.41
C GLY A 23 -36.44 11.22 23.36
N GLN A 24 -36.07 11.85 24.48
CA GLN A 24 -34.83 12.64 24.58
C GLN A 24 -33.57 11.78 24.54
N GLY A 25 -33.57 10.63 25.24
CA GLY A 25 -32.49 9.65 25.18
C GLY A 25 -32.27 9.11 23.77
N ASP A 26 -33.36 8.89 23.03
CA ASP A 26 -33.34 8.37 21.67
C ASP A 26 -32.91 9.42 20.64
N GLN A 27 -33.30 10.69 20.81
CA GLN A 27 -32.76 11.79 20.01
C GLN A 27 -31.26 12.03 20.28
N ASN A 28 -30.81 11.84 21.52
CA ASN A 28 -29.39 11.90 21.84
C ASN A 28 -28.57 10.82 21.11
N ILE A 29 -29.13 9.61 20.93
CA ILE A 29 -28.50 8.54 20.15
C ILE A 29 -28.29 8.98 18.70
N VAL A 30 -29.30 9.58 18.07
CA VAL A 30 -29.20 10.06 16.68
C VAL A 30 -28.19 11.21 16.57
N SER A 31 -28.23 12.16 17.51
CA SER A 31 -27.29 13.29 17.55
C SER A 31 -25.84 12.82 17.69
N GLU A 32 -25.58 11.88 18.61
CA GLU A 32 -24.24 11.31 18.83
C GLU A 32 -23.77 10.52 17.59
N PHE A 33 -24.65 9.75 16.95
CA PHE A 33 -24.32 9.06 15.70
C PHE A 33 -23.92 10.04 14.59
N CYS A 34 -24.70 11.12 14.41
CA CYS A 34 -24.39 12.18 13.44
C CYS A 34 -23.06 12.87 13.77
N HIS A 35 -22.79 13.16 15.04
CA HIS A 35 -21.53 13.74 15.49
C HIS A 35 -20.34 12.83 15.18
N LEU A 36 -20.44 11.53 15.52
CA LEU A 36 -19.40 10.54 15.21
C LEU A 36 -19.19 10.39 13.70
N LEU A 37 -20.26 10.39 12.91
CA LEU A 37 -20.20 10.28 11.47
C LEU A 37 -19.47 11.48 10.85
N GLU A 38 -19.83 12.70 11.22
CA GLU A 38 -19.21 13.92 10.71
C GLU A 38 -17.74 14.03 11.14
N LYS A 39 -17.45 13.79 12.43
CA LYS A 39 -16.09 13.75 12.96
C LYS A 39 -15.22 12.71 12.25
N SER A 40 -15.76 11.53 11.97
CA SER A 40 -15.04 10.47 11.24
C SER A 40 -14.67 10.91 9.82
N LYS A 41 -15.58 11.60 9.10
CA LYS A 41 -15.34 12.11 7.74
C LYS A 41 -14.29 13.21 7.74
N GLN A 42 -14.35 14.14 8.70
CA GLN A 42 -13.36 15.22 8.82
C GLN A 42 -11.96 14.65 9.06
N LEU A 43 -11.82 13.71 9.99
CA LEU A 43 -10.55 13.03 10.25
C LEU A 43 -10.10 12.22 9.03
N PHE A 44 -11.01 11.49 8.38
CA PHE A 44 -10.67 10.72 7.18
C PHE A 44 -10.13 11.61 6.06
N ASN A 45 -10.76 12.76 5.81
CA ASN A 45 -10.31 13.69 4.78
C ASN A 45 -8.95 14.29 5.12
N GLY A 46 -8.71 14.61 6.40
CA GLY A 46 -7.41 15.11 6.84
C GLY A 46 -6.26 14.12 6.66
N LEU A 47 -6.52 12.80 6.60
CA LEU A 47 -5.48 11.80 6.27
C LEU A 47 -4.88 11.98 4.87
N ARG A 48 -5.65 12.57 3.93
CA ARG A 48 -5.17 12.86 2.57
C ARG A 48 -4.14 13.99 2.57
N ASP A 49 -4.35 14.98 3.42
CA ASP A 49 -3.57 16.21 3.45
C ASP A 49 -2.33 16.08 4.35
N LEU A 50 -2.20 14.98 5.11
CA LEU A 50 -1.00 14.67 5.87
C LEU A 50 0.19 14.40 4.93
N PRO A 51 1.39 14.88 5.31
CA PRO A 51 2.62 14.44 4.65
C PRO A 51 2.67 12.92 4.60
N GLN A 52 2.88 12.40 3.39
CA GLN A 52 3.13 10.98 3.16
C GLN A 52 4.53 10.57 3.65
N HIS A 53 5.39 11.54 3.97
CA HIS A 53 6.73 11.36 4.52
C HIS A 53 6.81 11.68 6.02
N GLY A 54 7.65 10.94 6.76
CA GLY A 54 8.05 11.22 8.14
C GLY A 54 7.21 10.49 9.22
N HIS A 55 7.86 9.67 10.05
CA HIS A 55 7.17 8.69 10.92
C HIS A 55 6.27 9.24 12.04
N ARG A 56 6.54 10.44 12.56
CA ARG A 56 5.98 10.86 13.87
C ARG A 56 4.59 11.49 13.80
N GLN A 57 4.27 12.24 12.74
CA GLN A 57 3.05 13.05 12.71
C GLN A 57 1.82 12.25 12.26
N TRP A 58 1.98 11.33 11.31
CA TRP A 58 0.84 10.61 10.75
C TRP A 58 0.29 9.52 11.69
N LYS A 59 1.14 8.85 12.48
CA LYS A 59 0.71 7.74 13.36
C LYS A 59 -0.31 8.18 14.40
N ALA A 60 -0.07 9.32 15.07
CA ALA A 60 -0.98 9.86 16.07
C ALA A 60 -2.33 10.31 15.47
N TYR A 61 -2.29 10.93 14.28
CA TYR A 61 -3.50 11.32 13.57
C TYR A 61 -4.30 10.10 13.09
N PHE A 62 -3.60 9.09 12.58
CA PHE A 62 -4.21 7.81 12.17
C PHE A 62 -4.87 7.11 13.36
N GLY A 63 -4.19 7.03 14.51
CA GLY A 63 -4.74 6.44 15.73
C GLY A 63 -6.06 7.10 16.16
N ARG A 64 -6.11 8.44 16.18
CA ARG A 64 -7.34 9.19 16.47
C ARG A 64 -8.45 8.90 15.45
N THR A 65 -8.11 8.84 14.17
CA THR A 65 -9.08 8.54 13.11
C THR A 65 -9.66 7.15 13.28
N PHE A 66 -8.80 6.16 13.52
CA PHE A 66 -9.17 4.76 13.73
C PHE A 66 -10.05 4.58 14.97
N GLU A 67 -9.74 5.28 16.07
CA GLU A 67 -10.53 5.25 17.30
C GLU A 67 -11.96 5.77 17.07
N VAL A 68 -12.12 6.90 16.36
CA VAL A 68 -13.43 7.46 16.05
C VAL A 68 -14.23 6.52 15.15
N TYR A 69 -13.62 5.93 14.12
CA TYR A 69 -14.29 4.94 13.28
C TYR A 69 -14.68 3.67 14.05
N THR A 70 -13.83 3.21 14.99
CA THR A 70 -14.13 2.06 15.85
C THR A 70 -15.32 2.37 16.77
N LYS A 71 -15.36 3.56 17.38
CA LYS A 71 -16.50 4.03 18.17
C LYS A 71 -17.77 4.09 17.33
N LEU A 72 -17.72 4.72 16.16
CA LEU A 72 -18.84 4.80 15.21
C LEU A 72 -19.35 3.40 14.82
N TRP A 73 -18.44 2.48 14.50
CA TRP A 73 -18.78 1.12 14.10
C TRP A 73 -19.44 0.31 15.22
N ARG A 74 -19.01 0.47 16.47
CA ARG A 74 -19.65 -0.18 17.63
C ARG A 74 -20.99 0.48 17.95
N PHE A 75 -21.06 1.80 17.92
CA PHE A 75 -22.26 2.57 18.23
C PHE A 75 -23.44 2.18 17.32
N GLN A 76 -23.21 2.09 16.02
CA GLN A 76 -24.23 1.66 15.07
C GLN A 76 -24.62 0.17 15.15
N GLN A 77 -23.80 -0.69 15.76
CA GLN A 77 -24.19 -2.08 16.05
C GLN A 77 -25.10 -2.14 17.28
N GLN A 78 -24.75 -1.41 18.33
CA GLN A 78 -25.49 -1.39 19.60
C GLN A 78 -26.86 -0.73 19.47
N HIS A 79 -26.94 0.36 18.70
CA HIS A 79 -28.17 1.16 18.56
C HIS A 79 -28.86 0.96 17.19
N ARG A 80 -28.61 -0.18 16.53
CA ARG A 80 -29.07 -0.44 15.15
C ARG A 80 -30.55 -0.15 14.92
N GLN A 81 -31.42 -0.73 15.76
CA GLN A 81 -32.88 -0.64 15.59
C GLN A 81 -33.35 0.82 15.71
N LYS A 82 -32.90 1.52 16.75
CA LYS A 82 -33.22 2.93 16.97
C LYS A 82 -32.74 3.84 15.84
N LEU A 83 -31.55 3.58 15.29
CA LEU A 83 -31.02 4.33 14.15
C LEU A 83 -31.79 4.04 12.85
N ASP A 84 -32.33 2.84 12.67
CA ASP A 84 -33.19 2.53 11.53
C ASP A 84 -34.52 3.29 11.63
N GLU A 85 -35.17 3.23 12.79
CA GLU A 85 -36.48 3.85 13.04
C GLU A 85 -36.45 5.39 13.05
N LEU A 86 -35.46 5.99 13.72
CA LEU A 86 -35.44 7.44 13.98
C LEU A 86 -34.55 8.23 13.02
N TYR A 87 -33.44 7.64 12.58
CA TYR A 87 -32.51 8.28 11.65
C TYR A 87 -32.73 7.83 10.20
N GLY A 88 -33.38 6.68 9.97
CA GLY A 88 -33.52 6.10 8.64
C GLY A 88 -32.22 5.48 8.13
N LEU A 89 -31.45 4.82 9.01
CA LEU A 89 -30.14 4.26 8.68
C LEU A 89 -30.22 3.19 7.58
N LYS A 90 -29.86 3.56 6.35
CA LYS A 90 -29.87 2.64 5.20
C LYS A 90 -28.70 1.65 5.25
N ARG A 91 -28.91 0.43 4.72
CA ARG A 91 -27.86 -0.62 4.62
C ARG A 91 -26.58 -0.14 3.95
N TRP A 92 -26.68 0.66 2.89
CA TRP A 92 -25.50 1.13 2.17
C TRP A 92 -24.65 2.11 2.99
N GLN A 93 -25.24 2.85 3.94
CA GLN A 93 -24.49 3.73 4.84
C GLN A 93 -23.60 2.91 5.78
N ILE A 94 -24.08 1.75 6.23
CA ILE A 94 -23.29 0.77 7.00
C ILE A 94 -22.14 0.24 6.14
N GLY A 95 -22.44 -0.10 4.89
CA GLY A 95 -21.45 -0.51 3.90
C GLY A 95 -20.39 0.56 3.66
N GLU A 96 -20.76 1.84 3.62
CA GLU A 96 -19.83 2.96 3.48
C GLU A 96 -18.89 3.07 4.69
N VAL A 97 -19.40 2.95 5.92
CA VAL A 97 -18.56 2.93 7.13
C VAL A 97 -17.61 1.74 7.12
N ALA A 98 -18.11 0.54 6.80
CA ALA A 98 -17.28 -0.67 6.69
C ALA A 98 -16.18 -0.54 5.62
N SER A 99 -16.54 -0.02 4.44
CA SER A 99 -15.61 0.25 3.34
C SER A 99 -14.53 1.26 3.74
N LYS A 100 -14.89 2.31 4.51
CA LYS A 100 -13.94 3.29 5.04
C LYS A 100 -12.97 2.69 6.06
N ILE A 101 -13.46 1.81 6.95
CA ILE A 101 -12.58 1.08 7.88
C ILE A 101 -11.62 0.17 7.12
N GLY A 102 -12.12 -0.56 6.11
CA GLY A 102 -11.27 -1.34 5.21
C GLY A 102 -10.21 -0.48 4.51
N GLN A 103 -10.59 0.72 4.08
CA GLN A 103 -9.67 1.68 3.47
C GLN A 103 -8.60 2.18 4.46
N LEU A 104 -8.95 2.43 5.73
CA LEU A 104 -7.98 2.79 6.76
C LEU A 104 -6.94 1.69 6.95
N TYR A 105 -7.39 0.44 7.12
CA TYR A 105 -6.50 -0.71 7.25
C TYR A 105 -5.54 -0.86 6.06
N HIS A 106 -6.05 -0.69 4.84
CA HIS A 106 -5.22 -0.71 3.64
C HIS A 106 -4.20 0.44 3.63
N HIS A 107 -4.60 1.66 4.01
CA HIS A 107 -3.68 2.82 4.08
C HIS A 107 -2.59 2.61 5.13
N TYR A 108 -2.93 1.99 6.27
CA TYR A 108 -1.94 1.65 7.29
C TYR A 108 -0.94 0.62 6.76
N TYR A 109 -1.43 -0.44 6.10
CA TYR A 109 -0.58 -1.43 5.44
C TYR A 109 0.39 -0.81 4.44
N LEU A 110 -0.05 0.13 3.59
CA LEU A 110 0.85 0.77 2.62
C LEU A 110 2.04 1.48 3.27
N ARG A 111 1.91 1.91 4.53
CA ARG A 111 3.00 2.53 5.30
C ARG A 111 3.82 1.51 6.08
N THR A 112 3.19 0.50 6.69
CA THR A 112 3.88 -0.45 7.58
C THR A 112 4.34 -1.73 6.90
N SER A 113 3.82 -2.03 5.72
CA SER A 113 3.98 -3.32 5.03
C SER A 113 3.56 -4.53 5.87
N ASP A 114 2.69 -4.33 6.86
CA ASP A 114 2.21 -5.41 7.72
C ASP A 114 0.92 -6.03 7.16
N LEU A 115 1.04 -7.30 6.75
CA LEU A 115 -0.02 -8.08 6.12
C LEU A 115 -1.21 -8.36 7.04
N HIS A 116 -1.07 -8.22 8.35
CA HIS A 116 -2.20 -8.31 9.27
C HIS A 116 -3.24 -7.24 8.93
N TYR A 117 -2.81 -5.97 8.78
CA TYR A 117 -3.73 -4.89 8.40
C TYR A 117 -4.30 -5.06 7.00
N LEU A 118 -3.53 -5.60 6.05
CA LEU A 118 -4.05 -5.93 4.73
C LEU A 118 -5.15 -7.02 4.80
N SER A 119 -4.98 -7.99 5.70
CA SER A 119 -5.96 -9.05 5.95
C SER A 119 -7.23 -8.51 6.61
N GLU A 120 -7.11 -7.57 7.54
CA GLU A 120 -8.27 -6.86 8.13
C GLU A 120 -9.02 -6.04 7.07
N SER A 121 -8.30 -5.33 6.20
CA SER A 121 -8.90 -4.62 5.07
C SER A 121 -9.71 -5.56 4.18
N PHE A 122 -9.15 -6.72 3.86
CA PHE A 122 -9.83 -7.78 3.12
C PHE A 122 -11.10 -8.25 3.83
N ALA A 123 -11.06 -8.46 5.15
CA ALA A 123 -12.21 -8.91 5.91
C ALA A 123 -13.38 -7.92 5.82
N PHE A 124 -13.10 -6.62 5.96
CA PHE A 124 -14.11 -5.57 5.81
C PHE A 124 -14.70 -5.52 4.39
N PHE A 125 -13.86 -5.54 3.35
CA PHE A 125 -14.37 -5.53 1.99
C PHE A 125 -15.15 -6.80 1.62
N SER A 126 -14.66 -7.96 2.04
CA SER A 126 -15.37 -9.23 1.87
C SER A 126 -16.72 -9.21 2.60
N ALA A 127 -16.80 -8.63 3.81
CA ALA A 127 -18.05 -8.46 4.54
C ALA A 127 -19.02 -7.51 3.80
N VAL A 128 -18.51 -6.49 3.11
CA VAL A 128 -19.33 -5.58 2.31
C VAL A 128 -19.96 -6.30 1.11
N ARG A 129 -19.18 -7.15 0.41
CA ARG A 129 -19.67 -8.01 -0.68
C ARG A 129 -20.72 -9.01 -0.18
N THR A 130 -20.34 -9.86 0.78
CA THR A 130 -21.17 -10.98 1.24
C THR A 130 -22.49 -10.57 1.89
N ARG A 131 -22.58 -9.34 2.40
CA ARG A 131 -23.81 -8.79 2.98
C ARG A 131 -24.58 -7.90 2.02
N ASP A 132 -24.13 -7.74 0.78
CA ASP A 132 -24.83 -6.97 -0.25
C ASP A 132 -25.28 -5.57 0.23
N TYR A 133 -24.40 -4.84 0.92
CA TYR A 133 -24.75 -3.51 1.45
C TYR A 133 -25.15 -2.52 0.34
N TYR A 134 -24.65 -2.73 -0.88
CA TYR A 134 -24.95 -1.93 -2.07
C TYR A 134 -25.99 -2.58 -3.01
N SER A 135 -26.78 -3.55 -2.55
CA SER A 135 -27.81 -4.23 -3.36
C SER A 135 -28.84 -3.30 -3.99
N LYS A 136 -29.17 -2.18 -3.34
CA LYS A 136 -30.14 -1.19 -3.82
C LYS A 136 -29.50 0.02 -4.52
N ALA A 137 -28.20 -0.04 -4.81
CA ALA A 137 -27.47 1.13 -5.31
C ALA A 137 -27.98 1.63 -6.68
N ASN A 138 -28.35 0.70 -7.56
CA ASN A 138 -28.90 0.97 -8.88
C ASN A 138 -30.35 1.48 -8.89
N LYS A 139 -31.00 1.55 -7.72
CA LYS A 139 -32.39 2.03 -7.58
C LYS A 139 -32.46 3.50 -7.15
N GLU A 140 -31.33 4.10 -6.78
CA GLU A 140 -31.30 5.51 -6.41
C GLU A 140 -31.23 6.35 -7.68
N GLU A 141 -31.95 7.47 -7.72
CA GLU A 141 -31.99 8.37 -8.88
C GLU A 141 -30.62 9.00 -9.19
N LYS A 142 -29.78 9.16 -8.18
CA LYS A 142 -28.47 9.80 -8.32
C LYS A 142 -27.34 8.76 -8.48
N PRO A 143 -26.37 9.01 -9.38
CA PRO A 143 -25.25 8.10 -9.63
C PRO A 143 -24.27 7.98 -8.46
N ASP A 144 -24.30 8.91 -7.49
CA ASP A 144 -23.35 8.99 -6.37
C ASP A 144 -23.14 7.66 -5.64
N LEU A 145 -24.22 6.92 -5.41
CA LEU A 145 -24.15 5.65 -4.68
C LEU A 145 -23.51 4.54 -5.53
N MET A 146 -23.76 4.53 -6.84
CA MET A 146 -23.10 3.62 -7.77
C MET A 146 -21.61 3.94 -7.88
N ILE A 147 -21.24 5.22 -7.98
CA ILE A 147 -19.83 5.65 -7.96
C ILE A 147 -19.13 5.16 -6.67
N LYS A 148 -19.79 5.28 -5.51
CA LYS A 148 -19.26 4.72 -4.25
C LYS A 148 -19.08 3.21 -4.31
N LYS A 149 -20.03 2.48 -4.91
CA LYS A 149 -19.95 1.02 -5.11
C LYS A 149 -18.79 0.63 -6.04
N LEU A 150 -18.62 1.31 -7.17
CA LEU A 150 -17.52 1.08 -8.11
C LEU A 150 -16.16 1.35 -7.45
N ARG A 151 -16.05 2.48 -6.72
CA ARG A 151 -14.87 2.83 -5.93
C ARG A 151 -14.54 1.78 -4.86
N TYR A 152 -15.55 1.17 -4.24
CA TYR A 152 -15.37 0.06 -3.32
C TYR A 152 -14.80 -1.17 -4.03
N TYR A 153 -15.37 -1.59 -5.17
CA TYR A 153 -14.87 -2.74 -5.93
C TYR A 153 -13.41 -2.57 -6.36
N ALA A 154 -13.05 -1.40 -6.91
CA ALA A 154 -11.67 -1.12 -7.32
C ALA A 154 -10.68 -1.28 -6.15
N ARG A 155 -11.04 -0.80 -4.95
CA ARG A 155 -10.21 -0.99 -3.73
C ARG A 155 -10.16 -2.44 -3.28
N PHE A 156 -11.27 -3.17 -3.38
CA PHE A 156 -11.32 -4.57 -2.99
C PHE A 156 -10.47 -5.46 -3.91
N ILE A 157 -10.52 -5.20 -5.22
CA ILE A 157 -9.67 -5.84 -6.23
C ILE A 157 -8.20 -5.59 -5.90
N LEU A 158 -7.82 -4.34 -5.61
CA LEU A 158 -6.45 -3.98 -5.23
C LEU A 158 -5.96 -4.75 -3.99
N VAL A 159 -6.77 -4.84 -2.94
CA VAL A 159 -6.43 -5.61 -1.74
C VAL A 159 -6.28 -7.11 -2.04
N CYS A 160 -7.14 -7.66 -2.91
CA CYS A 160 -7.04 -9.05 -3.32
C CYS A 160 -5.77 -9.33 -4.16
N LEU A 161 -5.37 -8.38 -5.02
CA LEU A 161 -4.10 -8.44 -5.77
C LEU A 161 -2.90 -8.47 -4.82
N LEU A 162 -2.87 -7.59 -3.83
CA LEU A 162 -1.79 -7.52 -2.83
C LEU A 162 -1.73 -8.79 -1.95
N LEU A 163 -2.88 -9.41 -1.67
CA LEU A 163 -2.95 -10.70 -0.97
C LEU A 163 -2.73 -11.93 -1.88
N ARG A 164 -2.45 -11.75 -3.17
CA ARG A 164 -2.29 -12.84 -4.16
C ARG A 164 -3.51 -13.75 -4.29
N LYS A 165 -4.73 -13.26 -4.00
CA LYS A 165 -5.98 -14.04 -4.13
C LYS A 165 -6.50 -14.03 -5.57
N MET A 166 -5.70 -14.51 -6.53
CA MET A 166 -5.94 -14.33 -7.97
C MET A 166 -7.29 -14.88 -8.46
N LYS A 167 -7.74 -16.03 -7.94
CA LYS A 167 -9.07 -16.58 -8.26
C LYS A 167 -10.19 -15.59 -7.96
N LEU A 168 -10.11 -14.95 -6.79
CA LEU A 168 -11.08 -13.94 -6.35
C LEU A 168 -10.91 -12.63 -7.12
N VAL A 169 -9.68 -12.24 -7.48
CA VAL A 169 -9.44 -11.08 -8.35
C VAL A 169 -10.20 -11.23 -9.68
N ASN A 170 -10.06 -12.37 -10.34
CA ASN A 170 -10.74 -12.64 -11.63
C ASN A 170 -12.27 -12.68 -11.50
N GLU A 171 -12.78 -13.15 -10.36
CA GLU A 171 -14.21 -13.07 -10.04
C GLU A 171 -14.66 -11.61 -9.87
N LEU A 172 -13.95 -10.83 -9.06
CA LEU A 172 -14.28 -9.43 -8.78
C LEU A 172 -14.14 -8.53 -10.01
N ILE A 173 -13.19 -8.76 -10.92
CA ILE A 173 -13.06 -7.99 -12.18
C ILE A 173 -14.29 -8.23 -13.08
N ARG A 174 -14.79 -9.46 -13.15
CA ARG A 174 -16.02 -9.78 -13.91
C ARG A 174 -17.24 -9.10 -13.30
N GLU A 175 -17.38 -9.17 -11.97
CA GLU A 175 -18.45 -8.46 -11.27
C GLU A 175 -18.35 -6.95 -11.45
N PHE A 176 -17.16 -6.37 -11.31
CA PHE A 176 -16.91 -4.95 -11.49
C PHE A 176 -17.25 -4.49 -12.90
N SER A 177 -16.89 -5.27 -13.93
CA SER A 177 -17.25 -4.96 -15.32
C SER A 177 -18.77 -4.86 -15.47
N LYS A 178 -19.52 -5.85 -14.97
CA LYS A 178 -20.99 -5.82 -14.98
C LYS A 178 -21.55 -4.60 -14.24
N GLN A 179 -20.95 -4.21 -13.12
CA GLN A 179 -21.39 -3.05 -12.34
C GLN A 179 -21.11 -1.72 -13.06
N VAL A 180 -20.05 -1.64 -13.84
CA VAL A 180 -19.75 -0.49 -14.71
C VAL A 180 -20.75 -0.43 -15.87
N ASP A 181 -21.05 -1.56 -16.50
CA ASP A 181 -22.05 -1.63 -17.58
C ASP A 181 -23.43 -1.16 -17.06
N GLU A 182 -23.89 -1.71 -15.92
CA GLU A 182 -25.13 -1.26 -15.26
C GLU A 182 -25.13 0.24 -14.92
N TYR A 183 -23.98 0.79 -14.53
CA TYR A 183 -23.83 2.21 -14.22
C TYR A 183 -23.95 3.09 -15.48
N ILE A 184 -23.30 2.69 -16.57
CA ILE A 184 -23.34 3.42 -17.84
C ILE A 184 -24.77 3.38 -18.41
N ASP A 185 -25.40 2.21 -18.39
CA ASP A 185 -26.73 2.00 -18.96
C ASP A 185 -27.83 2.79 -18.22
N ILE A 186 -27.76 2.88 -16.89
CA ILE A 186 -28.80 3.55 -16.08
C ILE A 186 -28.65 5.07 -16.08
N TYR A 187 -27.41 5.59 -16.05
CA TYR A 187 -27.17 7.01 -15.77
C TYR A 187 -26.61 7.80 -16.96
N ASP A 188 -26.37 7.17 -18.11
CA ASP A 188 -25.76 7.81 -19.30
C ASP A 188 -24.52 8.64 -18.91
N ALA A 189 -23.58 7.97 -18.24
CA ALA A 189 -22.52 8.64 -17.52
C ALA A 189 -21.42 9.22 -18.44
N ASP A 190 -21.15 10.52 -18.33
CA ASP A 190 -20.08 11.19 -19.09
C ASP A 190 -18.67 10.60 -18.81
N ASP A 191 -18.46 9.99 -17.64
CA ASP A 191 -17.18 9.43 -17.21
C ASP A 191 -17.00 7.94 -17.60
N HIS A 192 -17.88 7.38 -18.43
CA HIS A 192 -17.84 5.98 -18.88
C HIS A 192 -16.47 5.57 -19.42
N SER A 193 -15.83 6.41 -20.23
CA SER A 193 -14.51 6.15 -20.80
C SER A 193 -13.43 5.91 -19.73
N GLY A 194 -13.50 6.65 -18.61
CA GLY A 194 -12.61 6.48 -17.47
C GLY A 194 -12.80 5.12 -16.79
N TRP A 195 -14.05 4.67 -16.62
CA TRP A 195 -14.34 3.37 -16.02
C TRP A 195 -13.94 2.20 -16.92
N ILE A 196 -14.16 2.31 -18.23
CA ILE A 196 -13.71 1.32 -19.21
C ILE A 196 -12.18 1.22 -19.21
N MET A 197 -11.48 2.36 -19.13
CA MET A 197 -10.02 2.38 -18.99
C MET A 197 -9.56 1.67 -17.72
N VAL A 198 -10.23 1.88 -16.58
CA VAL A 198 -9.92 1.19 -15.32
C VAL A 198 -10.10 -0.32 -15.44
N ILE A 199 -11.15 -0.81 -16.11
CA ILE A 199 -11.35 -2.25 -16.36
C ILE A 199 -10.21 -2.80 -17.22
N ARG A 200 -9.83 -2.09 -18.27
CA ARG A 200 -8.71 -2.48 -19.13
C ARG A 200 -7.40 -2.56 -18.36
N GLU A 201 -7.08 -1.52 -17.59
CA GLU A 201 -5.91 -1.49 -16.71
C GLU A 201 -5.87 -2.69 -15.74
N MET A 202 -7.00 -3.05 -15.13
CA MET A 202 -7.08 -4.22 -14.25
C MET A 202 -6.78 -5.53 -14.98
N LYS A 203 -7.31 -5.71 -16.21
CA LYS A 203 -7.08 -6.92 -17.01
C LYS A 203 -5.63 -7.02 -17.46
N ASP A 204 -5.11 -5.93 -18.05
CA ASP A 204 -3.72 -5.83 -18.50
C ASP A 204 -2.74 -6.09 -17.33
N PHE A 205 -3.08 -5.64 -16.12
CA PHE A 205 -2.29 -5.88 -14.91
C PHE A 205 -2.26 -7.35 -14.49
N VAL A 206 -3.41 -8.04 -14.52
CA VAL A 206 -3.48 -9.48 -14.18
C VAL A 206 -2.75 -10.31 -15.23
N ASP A 207 -2.96 -10.00 -16.51
CA ASP A 207 -2.31 -10.68 -17.62
C ASP A 207 -0.80 -10.49 -17.56
N GLY A 208 -0.33 -9.26 -17.33
CA GLY A 208 1.10 -8.95 -17.15
C GLY A 208 1.75 -9.64 -15.94
N ASP A 209 1.05 -9.80 -14.82
CA ASP A 209 1.57 -10.53 -13.66
C ASP A 209 1.78 -12.03 -13.95
N SER A 210 0.91 -12.63 -14.77
CA SER A 210 0.95 -14.07 -15.09
C SER A 210 2.17 -14.48 -15.92
N ILE A 211 2.80 -13.55 -16.65
CA ILE A 211 3.97 -13.83 -17.51
C ILE A 211 5.20 -14.26 -16.70
N CYS A 212 5.34 -13.80 -15.46
CA CYS A 212 6.51 -14.06 -14.61
C CYS A 212 6.22 -15.09 -13.51
N GLU A 213 5.49 -16.16 -13.83
CA GLU A 213 5.41 -17.32 -12.95
C GLU A 213 6.65 -18.21 -13.14
N ILE A 214 7.43 -18.38 -12.06
CA ILE A 214 8.58 -19.29 -12.04
C ILE A 214 8.00 -20.71 -12.01
N VAL A 215 8.06 -21.40 -13.15
CA VAL A 215 7.74 -22.82 -13.25
C VAL A 215 9.06 -23.59 -13.18
N ASP A 216 9.32 -24.22 -12.04
CA ASP A 216 10.40 -25.21 -11.94
C ASP A 216 9.88 -26.55 -12.46
N CYS A 217 10.50 -27.07 -13.52
CA CYS A 217 10.10 -28.31 -14.18
C CYS A 217 10.50 -29.58 -13.42
N ASP A 218 11.49 -29.48 -12.52
CA ASP A 218 12.11 -30.66 -11.91
C ASP A 218 11.83 -30.81 -10.41
N THR A 219 11.20 -29.83 -9.77
CA THR A 219 10.92 -29.86 -8.33
C THR A 219 9.42 -29.82 -8.03
N PRO A 220 8.84 -30.82 -7.36
CA PRO A 220 7.41 -30.84 -7.06
C PRO A 220 7.05 -29.70 -6.12
N HIS A 221 6.39 -28.67 -6.67
CA HIS A 221 5.71 -27.59 -5.96
C HIS A 221 6.47 -27.01 -4.75
N ILE A 222 7.66 -26.46 -4.96
CA ILE A 222 8.15 -25.44 -4.03
C ILE A 222 7.23 -24.24 -4.19
N TYR A 223 6.46 -23.91 -3.14
CA TYR A 223 5.75 -22.65 -3.04
C TYR A 223 6.80 -21.52 -3.05
N ALA A 224 7.15 -21.02 -4.24
CA ALA A 224 8.01 -19.87 -4.41
C ALA A 224 7.23 -18.62 -3.96
N SER A 225 7.12 -18.44 -2.64
CA SER A 225 6.56 -17.22 -2.08
C SER A 225 7.36 -16.05 -2.64
N LYS A 226 6.68 -15.09 -3.29
CA LYS A 226 7.28 -13.84 -3.78
C LYS A 226 7.67 -12.88 -2.62
N ARG A 227 7.58 -13.35 -1.37
CA ARG A 227 7.90 -12.65 -0.12
C ARG A 227 9.06 -13.33 0.59
N LEU A 228 9.83 -12.55 1.35
CA LEU A 228 10.96 -13.05 2.15
C LEU A 228 10.48 -14.06 3.19
N ASN A 229 11.09 -15.23 3.18
CA ASN A 229 10.89 -16.30 4.14
C ASN A 229 12.22 -17.03 4.36
N THR A 230 12.27 -17.92 5.34
CA THR A 230 13.50 -18.64 5.70
C THR A 230 13.96 -19.65 4.66
N LEU A 231 13.10 -20.04 3.72
CA LEU A 231 13.42 -20.97 2.63
C LEU A 231 14.03 -20.26 1.43
N ASN A 232 13.71 -18.97 1.20
CA ASN A 232 14.24 -18.17 0.10
C ASN A 232 15.24 -17.09 0.52
N THR A 233 15.54 -16.97 1.81
CA THR A 233 16.57 -16.04 2.32
C THR A 233 17.83 -16.83 2.68
N PRO A 234 19.01 -16.47 2.15
CA PRO A 234 20.28 -17.10 2.52
C PRO A 234 20.51 -17.05 4.04
N ARG A 235 21.08 -18.12 4.60
CA ARG A 235 21.54 -18.11 5.98
C ARG A 235 22.77 -17.19 6.07
N VAL A 236 22.69 -16.16 6.91
CA VAL A 236 23.82 -15.29 7.20
C VAL A 236 24.63 -15.91 8.34
N ASP A 237 25.91 -16.19 8.10
CA ASP A 237 26.83 -16.61 9.16
C ASP A 237 26.99 -15.47 10.16
N ARG A 238 26.68 -15.75 11.44
CA ARG A 238 26.72 -14.75 12.52
C ARG A 238 28.17 -14.46 12.88
N TYR A 239 28.81 -13.55 12.16
CA TYR A 239 30.02 -12.89 12.64
C TYR A 239 29.64 -11.70 13.52
N GLU A 240 30.37 -11.49 14.63
CA GLU A 240 30.11 -10.54 15.73
C GLU A 240 30.23 -9.04 15.37
N SER A 241 29.92 -8.65 14.13
CA SER A 241 29.98 -7.26 13.66
C SER A 241 28.60 -6.79 13.20
N SER A 242 28.08 -5.76 13.88
CA SER A 242 26.92 -4.93 13.54
C SER A 242 26.03 -5.45 12.39
N HIS A 243 24.92 -6.09 12.73
CA HIS A 243 23.96 -6.54 11.73
C HIS A 243 23.23 -5.34 11.11
N LEU A 244 23.52 -5.08 9.85
CA LEU A 244 22.73 -4.14 9.04
C LEU A 244 21.33 -4.73 8.79
N GLN A 245 20.29 -3.91 8.93
CA GLN A 245 18.91 -4.29 8.69
C GLN A 245 18.27 -3.38 7.65
N LEU A 246 17.69 -3.96 6.60
CA LEU A 246 16.83 -3.21 5.68
C LEU A 246 15.68 -2.59 6.47
N SER A 247 15.66 -1.25 6.54
CA SER A 247 14.75 -0.51 7.42
C SER A 247 13.84 0.43 6.64
N GLU A 248 14.34 1.04 5.57
CA GLU A 248 13.60 1.97 4.72
C GLU A 248 13.76 1.55 3.25
N VAL A 249 12.68 1.63 2.48
CA VAL A 249 12.64 1.30 1.05
C VAL A 249 11.91 2.39 0.30
N LEU A 250 12.52 2.95 -0.74
CA LEU A 250 11.86 3.78 -1.74
C LEU A 250 11.67 2.96 -3.02
N ILE A 251 10.43 2.88 -3.51
CA ILE A 251 10.07 2.21 -4.76
C ILE A 251 9.49 3.27 -5.70
N ILE A 252 10.18 3.53 -6.81
CA ILE A 252 9.82 4.55 -7.80
C ILE A 252 9.47 3.86 -9.11
N GLY A 253 8.27 4.13 -9.63
CA GLY A 253 7.85 3.74 -10.98
C GLY A 253 7.59 4.98 -11.83
N ASN A 254 8.39 5.18 -12.87
CA ASN A 254 8.37 6.38 -13.71
C ASN A 254 8.72 6.10 -15.19
N CYS A 255 8.57 4.88 -15.72
CA CYS A 255 8.62 4.71 -17.18
C CYS A 255 7.35 5.26 -17.84
N TYR A 256 7.43 5.65 -19.10
CA TYR A 256 6.29 6.25 -19.81
C TYR A 256 5.16 5.24 -19.99
N ASP A 257 5.50 4.07 -20.56
CA ASP A 257 4.58 2.97 -20.85
C ASP A 257 4.75 1.83 -19.83
N GLN A 258 4.01 1.92 -18.73
CA GLN A 258 3.98 0.88 -17.70
C GLN A 258 2.56 0.34 -17.53
N ILE A 259 2.44 -1.00 -17.52
CA ILE A 259 1.23 -1.66 -17.05
C ILE A 259 1.03 -1.27 -15.59
N ARG A 260 -0.14 -0.70 -15.28
CA ARG A 260 -0.47 -0.21 -13.94
C ARG A 260 -1.93 -0.44 -13.63
N PHE A 261 -2.23 -0.44 -12.35
CA PHE A 261 -3.59 -0.34 -11.85
C PHE A 261 -3.62 0.61 -10.65
N SER A 262 -4.53 1.59 -10.68
CA SER A 262 -4.51 2.73 -9.75
C SER A 262 -3.20 3.52 -9.87
N GLU A 263 -2.36 3.52 -8.84
CA GLU A 263 -1.07 4.22 -8.79
C GLU A 263 0.08 3.22 -8.52
N LEU A 264 -0.13 1.95 -8.86
CA LEU A 264 0.84 0.89 -8.68
C LEU A 264 1.15 0.28 -10.04
N SER A 265 2.37 0.48 -10.53
CA SER A 265 2.86 -0.22 -11.71
C SER A 265 3.22 -1.68 -11.37
N LEU A 266 3.30 -2.52 -12.39
CA LEU A 266 3.52 -3.96 -12.22
C LEU A 266 4.87 -4.28 -11.53
N ASP A 267 5.92 -3.54 -11.87
CA ASP A 267 7.23 -3.59 -11.24
C ASP A 267 7.18 -3.14 -9.78
N MET A 268 6.52 -2.01 -9.48
CA MET A 268 6.32 -1.55 -8.10
C MET A 268 5.60 -2.60 -7.26
N TYR A 269 4.57 -3.25 -7.81
CA TYR A 269 3.83 -4.33 -7.17
C TYR A 269 4.71 -5.54 -6.83
N ARG A 270 5.59 -5.94 -7.75
CA ARG A 270 6.53 -7.06 -7.55
C ARG A 270 7.59 -6.73 -6.52
N MET A 271 8.20 -5.54 -6.62
CA MET A 271 9.20 -5.07 -5.65
C MET A 271 8.59 -4.90 -4.26
N LEU A 272 7.35 -4.37 -4.17
CA LEU A 272 6.62 -4.23 -2.92
C LEU A 272 6.55 -5.56 -2.17
N GLN A 273 6.16 -6.64 -2.86
CA GLN A 273 6.06 -7.98 -2.27
C GLN A 273 7.40 -8.58 -1.91
N THR A 274 8.41 -8.37 -2.76
CA THR A 274 9.78 -8.87 -2.55
C THR A 274 10.37 -8.38 -1.23
N PHE A 275 9.98 -7.20 -0.76
CA PHE A 275 10.46 -6.63 0.50
C PHE A 275 9.53 -6.89 1.69
N GLU A 276 8.50 -7.73 1.55
CA GLU A 276 7.65 -8.17 2.66
C GLU A 276 8.13 -9.50 3.21
N ARG A 277 8.07 -9.66 4.53
CA ARG A 277 8.23 -10.95 5.18
C ARG A 277 6.93 -11.74 5.09
N ASP A 278 7.03 -13.03 4.80
CA ASP A 278 5.92 -13.96 4.83
C ASP A 278 5.55 -14.32 6.29
N PRO A 279 4.33 -14.00 6.77
CA PRO A 279 3.90 -14.36 8.11
C PRO A 279 3.93 -15.88 8.36
N ARG A 280 3.73 -16.68 7.31
CA ARG A 280 3.74 -18.16 7.41
C ARG A 280 5.15 -18.71 7.57
N GLY A 281 6.16 -18.02 7.03
CA GLY A 281 7.57 -18.37 7.18
C GLY A 281 8.05 -18.29 8.64
N GLN A 282 7.48 -17.36 9.43
CA GLN A 282 7.81 -17.22 10.85
C GLN A 282 7.27 -18.39 11.70
N MET A 283 6.10 -18.94 11.35
CA MET A 283 5.51 -20.10 12.06
C MET A 283 6.32 -21.40 11.87
N LEU A 284 7.01 -21.55 10.74
CA LEU A 284 7.91 -22.68 10.50
C LEU A 284 9.16 -22.61 11.39
N ASN A 285 9.66 -21.41 11.71
CA ASN A 285 10.74 -21.23 12.69
C ASN A 285 10.34 -21.71 14.09
N SER A 286 9.11 -21.41 14.55
CA SER A 286 8.62 -21.88 15.85
C SER A 286 8.46 -23.40 15.91
N ARG A 287 8.18 -24.07 14.79
CA ARG A 287 8.13 -25.55 14.75
C ARG A 287 9.51 -26.19 14.72
N ASN A 288 10.45 -25.62 13.96
CA ASN A 288 11.83 -26.14 13.92
C ASN A 288 12.59 -25.91 15.23
N SER A 289 12.28 -24.83 15.96
CA SER A 289 12.80 -24.61 17.33
C SER A 289 12.25 -25.61 18.35
N ARG A 290 11.01 -26.11 18.18
CA ARG A 290 10.38 -27.07 19.09
C ARG A 290 10.87 -28.51 18.93
N LEU A 291 11.50 -28.85 17.81
CA LEU A 291 12.06 -30.18 17.58
C LEU A 291 13.40 -30.41 18.32
N SER A 292 13.92 -29.39 19.03
CA SER A 292 15.18 -29.50 19.80
C SER A 292 14.99 -29.68 21.31
N VAL A 293 13.75 -29.71 21.82
CA VAL A 293 13.49 -29.94 23.26
C VAL A 293 12.32 -30.91 23.41
N ALA A 294 12.61 -32.19 23.22
CA ALA A 294 11.73 -33.26 23.67
C ALA A 294 12.25 -33.76 25.02
N ASP A 295 11.71 -33.23 26.12
CA ASP A 295 11.45 -34.02 27.32
C ASP A 295 10.53 -33.29 28.31
N GLY A 296 9.56 -34.02 28.89
CA GLY A 296 9.01 -33.72 30.22
C GLY A 296 7.79 -32.80 30.39
N LEU A 297 6.64 -33.44 30.61
CA LEU A 297 5.54 -33.15 31.56
C LEU A 297 4.34 -32.22 31.24
N GLU A 298 3.18 -32.79 31.58
CA GLU A 298 1.84 -32.24 31.76
C GLU A 298 1.79 -30.99 32.66
N ASN A 299 1.15 -29.93 32.17
CA ASN A 299 -0.10 -29.39 32.73
C ASN A 299 -0.39 -28.01 32.14
N GLY A 300 -1.67 -27.72 31.94
CA GLY A 300 -2.16 -26.49 31.34
C GLY A 300 -1.72 -25.24 32.09
N ILE A 301 -1.32 -24.24 31.29
CA ILE A 301 -1.22 -22.78 31.45
C ILE A 301 0.05 -22.37 30.68
N SER A 302 -0.06 -22.16 29.36
CA SER A 302 1.05 -21.60 28.58
C SER A 302 1.08 -20.08 28.73
N ALA A 303 1.61 -19.63 29.87
CA ALA A 303 2.26 -18.34 30.00
C ALA A 303 3.76 -18.59 30.14
N SER A 304 4.46 -18.67 29.02
CA SER A 304 5.92 -18.48 28.96
C SER A 304 6.33 -18.18 27.53
N TYR A 305 6.69 -16.92 27.29
CA TYR A 305 7.57 -16.52 26.22
C TYR A 305 8.93 -17.21 26.42
N PRO A 306 9.56 -17.74 25.36
CA PRO A 306 11.00 -17.85 25.39
C PRO A 306 11.67 -17.25 24.15
N LEU A 307 12.72 -16.49 24.46
CA LEU A 307 13.85 -16.06 23.65
C LEU A 307 13.66 -14.81 22.79
N ASP A 308 14.42 -13.78 23.17
CA ASP A 308 14.79 -12.56 22.46
C ASP A 308 15.34 -12.85 21.05
N VAL A 309 14.50 -13.32 20.14
CA VAL A 309 14.72 -13.09 18.72
C VAL A 309 14.19 -11.68 18.48
N PRO A 310 15.02 -10.69 18.11
CA PRO A 310 14.52 -9.36 17.79
C PRO A 310 13.38 -9.52 16.80
N GLU A 311 12.21 -8.98 17.12
CA GLU A 311 11.04 -9.04 16.24
C GLU A 311 11.46 -8.39 14.93
N VAL A 312 11.72 -9.22 13.90
CA VAL A 312 12.28 -8.70 12.67
C VAL A 312 11.14 -8.08 11.87
N THR A 313 10.99 -6.77 12.04
CA THR A 313 9.94 -5.97 11.42
C THR A 313 10.14 -5.86 9.91
N ASN A 314 9.04 -5.64 9.20
CA ASN A 314 9.10 -5.27 7.78
C ASN A 314 9.73 -3.87 7.64
N PRO A 315 10.51 -3.62 6.57
CA PRO A 315 10.98 -2.29 6.29
C PRO A 315 9.79 -1.36 5.99
N HIS A 316 9.93 -0.10 6.37
CA HIS A 316 9.00 0.94 5.97
C HIS A 316 9.18 1.23 4.47
N LYS A 317 8.09 1.51 3.76
CA LYS A 317 8.10 1.67 2.30
C LYS A 317 7.46 2.98 1.87
N TYR A 318 8.09 3.60 0.88
CA TYR A 318 7.58 4.74 0.16
C TYR A 318 7.33 4.33 -1.30
N LEU A 319 6.09 4.46 -1.75
CA LEU A 319 5.68 4.19 -3.12
C LEU A 319 5.51 5.52 -3.84
N LEU A 320 6.32 5.75 -4.87
CA LEU A 320 6.30 6.99 -5.65
C LEU A 320 6.00 6.66 -7.12
N TYR A 321 4.77 6.88 -7.53
CA TYR A 321 4.37 6.76 -8.93
C TYR A 321 4.52 8.10 -9.64
N LYS A 322 5.30 8.10 -10.72
CA LYS A 322 5.69 9.26 -11.52
C LYS A 322 6.03 10.52 -10.71
N PRO A 323 7.00 10.46 -9.75
CA PRO A 323 7.34 11.59 -8.90
C PRO A 323 8.08 12.68 -9.67
N THR A 324 7.89 13.93 -9.27
CA THR A 324 8.81 15.02 -9.63
C THR A 324 10.14 14.85 -8.89
N PHE A 325 11.22 15.48 -9.39
CA PHE A 325 12.50 15.51 -8.67
C PHE A 325 12.37 16.04 -7.23
N SER A 326 11.57 17.09 -7.02
CA SER A 326 11.32 17.62 -5.67
C SER A 326 10.63 16.60 -4.77
N GLN A 327 9.62 15.88 -5.27
CA GLN A 327 8.97 14.80 -4.52
C GLN A 327 9.97 13.70 -4.19
N PHE A 328 10.75 13.22 -5.17
CA PHE A 328 11.82 12.25 -4.92
C PHE A 328 12.75 12.71 -3.79
N ASN A 329 13.29 13.93 -3.90
CA ASN A 329 14.26 14.46 -2.96
C ASN A 329 13.70 14.60 -1.54
N THR A 330 12.45 15.02 -1.39
CA THR A 330 11.78 15.10 -0.08
C THR A 330 11.69 13.73 0.61
N TYR A 331 11.35 12.68 -0.14
CA TYR A 331 11.14 11.36 0.44
C TYR A 331 12.45 10.66 0.75
N ILE A 332 13.45 10.73 -0.13
CA ILE A 332 14.76 10.13 0.15
C ILE A 332 15.45 10.83 1.32
N ALA A 333 15.33 12.16 1.44
CA ALA A 333 15.85 12.90 2.58
C ALA A 333 15.15 12.52 3.89
N THR A 334 13.83 12.28 3.85
CA THR A 334 13.07 11.81 5.00
C THR A 334 13.49 10.40 5.40
N ALA A 335 13.57 9.47 4.45
CA ALA A 335 14.01 8.11 4.69
C ALA A 335 15.44 8.08 5.26
N PHE A 336 16.34 8.88 4.70
CA PHE A 336 17.71 9.05 5.21
C PHE A 336 17.73 9.57 6.65
N LYS A 337 16.91 10.59 6.96
CA LYS A 337 16.80 11.16 8.31
C LYS A 337 16.31 10.13 9.32
N ASP A 338 15.27 9.39 8.97
CA ASP A 338 14.59 8.46 9.86
C ASP A 338 15.31 7.08 9.96
N LEU A 339 16.31 6.82 9.12
CA LEU A 339 17.08 5.57 9.12
C LEU A 339 17.82 5.35 10.46
N PRO A 340 17.64 4.20 11.13
CA PRO A 340 18.32 3.87 12.38
C PRO A 340 19.84 3.64 12.19
N PRO A 341 20.65 3.60 13.27
CA PRO A 341 22.10 3.44 13.16
C PRO A 341 22.56 2.18 12.41
N THR A 342 21.81 1.08 12.53
CA THR A 342 22.05 -0.18 11.82
C THR A 342 21.19 -0.33 10.56
N GLY A 343 20.47 0.73 10.17
CA GLY A 343 19.52 0.69 9.06
C GLY A 343 20.20 0.80 7.69
N VAL A 344 19.65 0.08 6.72
CA VAL A 344 19.95 0.24 5.30
C VAL A 344 18.74 0.85 4.60
N LEU A 345 19.00 1.86 3.75
CA LEU A 345 18.04 2.42 2.83
C LEU A 345 18.15 1.69 1.49
N LEU A 346 17.05 1.14 0.98
CA LEU A 346 16.99 0.62 -0.39
C LEU A 346 16.27 1.62 -1.29
N LEU A 347 16.83 1.89 -2.45
CA LEU A 347 16.26 2.74 -3.48
C LEU A 347 16.09 1.92 -4.76
N TYR A 348 14.84 1.64 -5.13
CA TYR A 348 14.46 1.08 -6.42
C TYR A 348 13.92 2.18 -7.32
N ILE A 349 14.51 2.32 -8.51
CA ILE A 349 14.08 3.27 -9.54
C ILE A 349 13.83 2.52 -10.84
N SER A 350 12.57 2.46 -11.26
CA SER A 350 12.18 2.11 -12.63
C SER A 350 11.85 3.39 -13.40
N ALA A 351 12.68 3.75 -14.37
CA ALA A 351 12.51 4.99 -15.13
C ALA A 351 13.30 4.98 -16.44
N GLU A 352 12.87 5.76 -17.42
CA GLU A 352 13.63 5.95 -18.66
C GLU A 352 14.89 6.79 -18.44
N GLY A 353 15.92 6.50 -19.21
CA GLY A 353 17.20 7.17 -19.14
C GLY A 353 17.23 8.48 -19.92
N ILE A 354 17.82 9.52 -19.34
CA ILE A 354 18.26 10.71 -20.07
C ILE A 354 19.77 10.64 -20.21
N ARG A 355 20.25 10.68 -21.45
CA ARG A 355 21.68 10.73 -21.76
C ARG A 355 22.09 12.19 -21.88
N ALA A 356 23.27 12.52 -21.33
CA ALA A 356 23.82 13.85 -21.50
C ALA A 356 24.11 14.13 -22.99
N PRO A 357 23.97 15.38 -23.46
CA PRO A 357 24.45 15.76 -24.78
C PRO A 357 25.95 15.48 -24.85
N THR A 358 26.42 14.84 -25.92
CA THR A 358 27.85 14.60 -26.15
C THR A 358 28.59 15.94 -26.28
N VAL A 359 29.21 16.40 -25.19
CA VAL A 359 30.05 17.60 -25.23
C VAL A 359 31.41 17.20 -25.81
N LYS A 360 31.78 17.74 -26.97
CA LYS A 360 33.09 17.53 -27.64
C LYS A 360 34.26 18.26 -26.95
N ASN A 361 34.23 18.50 -25.63
CA ASN A 361 35.29 19.26 -24.95
C ASN A 361 36.07 18.41 -23.94
N ASN A 362 37.38 18.34 -24.18
CA ASN A 362 38.43 17.58 -23.48
C ASN A 362 38.78 18.08 -22.06
N GLU A 363 37.89 18.77 -21.36
CA GLU A 363 38.15 19.19 -19.98
C GLU A 363 37.35 18.33 -19.02
N SER A 364 37.99 17.30 -18.49
CA SER A 364 37.49 16.48 -17.39
C SER A 364 37.37 17.35 -16.14
N ASN A 365 36.23 18.01 -15.96
CA ASN A 365 35.87 18.62 -14.68
C ASN A 365 35.63 17.49 -13.66
N ILE A 366 36.69 17.14 -12.91
CA ILE A 366 36.70 16.05 -11.92
C ILE A 366 35.55 16.18 -10.89
N GLY A 367 35.05 17.40 -10.66
CA GLY A 367 33.92 17.68 -9.75
C GLY A 367 32.51 17.44 -10.32
N ALA A 368 32.35 17.22 -11.63
CA ALA A 368 31.04 17.08 -12.29
C ALA A 368 30.71 15.66 -12.76
N ALA A 369 31.62 14.69 -12.54
CA ALA A 369 31.52 13.32 -13.07
C ALA A 369 30.19 12.59 -12.79
N GLY A 370 29.49 12.93 -11.70
CA GLY A 370 28.18 12.36 -11.37
C GLY A 370 27.00 12.94 -12.15
N TYR A 371 27.21 13.97 -12.97
CA TYR A 371 26.19 14.71 -13.70
C TYR A 371 26.45 14.77 -15.22
N ASP A 372 27.60 14.28 -15.67
CA ASP A 372 28.04 14.44 -17.07
C ASP A 372 27.58 13.30 -17.98
N TYR A 373 27.09 12.20 -17.41
CA TYR A 373 26.61 11.01 -18.13
C TYR A 373 25.07 10.93 -18.17
N GLY A 374 24.39 11.97 -17.69
CA GLY A 374 22.93 12.00 -17.56
C GLY A 374 22.44 11.18 -16.37
N GLY A 375 21.18 10.75 -16.43
CA GLY A 375 20.47 10.15 -15.31
C GLY A 375 19.19 9.44 -15.74
N VAL A 376 18.21 9.42 -14.85
CA VAL A 376 16.87 8.88 -15.11
C VAL A 376 15.81 9.96 -14.99
N VAL A 377 14.82 9.93 -15.88
CA VAL A 377 13.72 10.90 -15.95
C VAL A 377 12.96 10.97 -14.62
N THR A 378 12.55 12.18 -14.25
CA THR A 378 11.47 12.43 -13.28
C THR A 378 10.31 13.11 -13.98
N ASN A 379 9.13 13.09 -13.36
CA ASN A 379 7.97 13.70 -13.96
C ASN A 379 8.07 15.24 -13.92
N ASN A 380 7.80 15.89 -15.04
CA ASN A 380 7.64 17.34 -15.10
C ASN A 380 6.14 17.66 -15.14
N ARG A 381 5.62 18.29 -14.09
CA ARG A 381 4.19 18.65 -14.00
C ARG A 381 3.72 19.60 -15.11
N HIS A 382 4.63 20.18 -15.89
CA HIS A 382 4.33 21.15 -16.94
C HIS A 382 4.08 20.57 -18.34
N GLU A 383 4.42 19.31 -18.63
CA GLU A 383 4.24 18.73 -19.97
C GLU A 383 3.43 17.43 -19.88
N GLN A 384 2.12 17.56 -20.07
CA GLN A 384 1.17 16.44 -20.20
C GLN A 384 1.25 15.74 -21.56
N GLU A 385 2.24 16.07 -22.40
CA GLU A 385 2.45 15.45 -23.70
C GLU A 385 3.71 14.57 -23.69
N PHE A 386 3.48 13.27 -23.89
CA PHE A 386 4.51 12.28 -24.19
C PHE A 386 5.23 12.66 -25.50
N SER A 387 6.21 13.56 -25.42
CA SER A 387 7.26 13.69 -26.43
C SER A 387 8.37 14.57 -25.90
N VAL A 388 9.22 14.02 -25.03
CA VAL A 388 10.55 14.61 -24.81
C VAL A 388 11.39 14.35 -26.06
N LYS A 389 11.11 15.09 -27.14
CA LYS A 389 12.18 15.36 -28.10
C LYS A 389 13.20 16.19 -27.33
N PRO A 390 14.47 15.78 -27.26
CA PRO A 390 15.50 16.55 -26.58
C PRO A 390 15.60 17.89 -27.31
N LYS A 391 14.96 18.94 -26.79
CA LYS A 391 15.31 20.31 -27.16
C LYS A 391 16.78 20.43 -26.79
N SER A 392 17.63 20.79 -27.77
CA SER A 392 19.06 20.98 -27.56
C SER A 392 19.28 22.21 -26.66
N SER A 393 19.05 22.00 -25.37
CA SER A 393 19.38 22.91 -24.30
C SER A 393 20.83 22.63 -23.93
N ASN A 394 21.66 23.68 -23.91
CA ASN A 394 23.03 23.60 -23.40
C ASN A 394 23.09 23.41 -21.87
N PHE A 395 21.93 23.31 -21.19
CA PHE A 395 21.81 23.13 -19.74
C PHE A 395 21.49 21.68 -19.39
N LYS A 396 22.05 21.22 -18.26
CA LYS A 396 21.75 19.90 -17.67
C LYS A 396 20.26 19.81 -17.32
N GLU A 397 19.63 18.67 -17.61
CA GLU A 397 18.18 18.47 -17.46
C GLU A 397 17.76 18.52 -15.97
N PRO A 398 16.98 19.54 -15.54
CA PRO A 398 16.59 19.68 -14.14
C PRO A 398 15.56 18.66 -13.67
N HIS A 399 14.84 18.00 -14.59
CA HIS A 399 13.82 17.01 -14.27
C HIS A 399 14.34 15.58 -14.41
N CYS A 400 15.56 15.31 -13.92
CA CYS A 400 16.09 13.96 -13.84
C CYS A 400 16.89 13.74 -12.54
N ILE A 401 17.03 12.47 -12.15
CA ILE A 401 17.88 12.04 -11.05
C ILE A 401 19.21 11.64 -11.67
N HIS A 402 20.25 12.43 -11.40
CA HIS A 402 21.61 12.08 -11.76
C HIS A 402 22.25 11.21 -10.67
N PRO A 403 23.27 10.41 -11.02
CA PRO A 403 24.09 9.71 -10.03
C PRO A 403 24.65 10.65 -8.94
N GLY A 404 25.04 11.88 -9.32
CA GLY A 404 25.55 12.89 -8.40
C GLY A 404 24.55 13.32 -7.31
N ASP A 405 23.24 13.29 -7.60
CA ASP A 405 22.20 13.67 -6.62
C ASP A 405 22.11 12.69 -5.44
N LEU A 406 22.57 11.45 -5.63
CA LEU A 406 22.55 10.41 -4.61
C LEU A 406 23.69 10.54 -3.60
N LEU A 407 24.72 11.36 -3.91
CA LEU A 407 25.94 11.44 -3.12
C LEU A 407 25.67 11.79 -1.65
N LEU A 408 24.76 12.73 -1.37
CA LEU A 408 24.42 13.14 -0.01
C LEU A 408 23.84 12.01 0.84
N TYR A 409 23.17 11.05 0.20
CA TYR A 409 22.48 9.94 0.85
C TYR A 409 23.38 8.72 1.08
N THR A 410 24.57 8.69 0.47
CA THR A 410 25.61 7.67 0.71
C THR A 410 26.30 7.77 2.07
N ARG A 411 25.97 8.82 2.87
CA ARG A 411 26.47 9.00 4.24
C ARG A 411 25.93 7.95 5.22
N LYS A 412 24.90 7.19 4.83
CA LYS A 412 24.38 6.01 5.49
C LYS A 412 24.33 4.85 4.48
N PRO A 413 24.27 3.58 4.92
CA PRO A 413 24.19 2.44 4.02
C PRO A 413 23.02 2.55 3.03
N LEU A 414 23.35 2.56 1.73
CA LEU A 414 22.42 2.69 0.62
C LEU A 414 22.57 1.49 -0.33
N PHE A 415 21.46 0.81 -0.60
CA PHE A 415 21.33 -0.22 -1.62
C PHE A 415 20.56 0.34 -2.81
N LEU A 416 21.15 0.34 -4.00
CA LEU A 416 20.57 0.97 -5.18
C LEU A 416 20.23 -0.08 -6.25
N ILE A 417 18.99 -0.05 -6.72
CA ILE A 417 18.50 -0.80 -7.87
C ILE A 417 17.99 0.19 -8.92
N VAL A 418 18.63 0.23 -10.09
CA VAL A 418 18.19 1.07 -11.21
C VAL A 418 17.77 0.18 -12.37
N ASP A 419 16.50 0.26 -12.71
CA ASP A 419 15.86 -0.38 -13.86
C ASP A 419 15.61 0.69 -14.93
N SER A 420 16.57 0.81 -15.84
CA SER A 420 16.62 1.87 -16.84
C SER A 420 17.57 1.49 -17.98
N ASP A 421 17.31 1.99 -19.19
CA ASP A 421 18.20 1.88 -20.35
C ASP A 421 19.47 2.75 -20.23
N ASN A 422 19.53 3.67 -19.26
CA ASN A 422 20.74 4.43 -18.90
C ASN A 422 21.29 4.04 -17.52
N SER A 423 20.92 2.87 -16.97
CA SER A 423 21.32 2.44 -15.63
C SER A 423 22.85 2.37 -15.44
N THR A 424 23.62 2.16 -16.51
CA THR A 424 25.10 2.13 -16.48
C THR A 424 25.74 3.41 -15.95
N THR A 425 25.08 4.57 -16.06
CA THR A 425 25.61 5.84 -15.50
C THR A 425 25.75 5.80 -13.98
N PHE A 426 24.94 4.98 -13.30
CA PHE A 426 25.00 4.81 -11.84
C PHE A 426 26.14 3.88 -11.39
N ARG A 427 26.91 3.28 -12.32
CA ARG A 427 28.17 2.56 -11.99
C ARG A 427 29.29 3.50 -11.59
N VAL A 428 29.22 4.78 -11.99
CA VAL A 428 30.25 5.77 -11.67
C VAL A 428 30.41 5.79 -10.15
N LYS A 429 31.64 5.59 -9.65
CA LYS A 429 31.93 5.48 -8.21
C LYS A 429 31.51 6.75 -7.47
N ILE A 430 30.32 6.76 -6.89
CA ILE A 430 29.80 7.81 -5.98
C ILE A 430 30.24 7.52 -4.53
N SER A 431 31.15 6.57 -4.31
CA SER A 431 31.58 6.12 -2.99
C SER A 431 32.60 7.08 -2.36
N LEU A 432 32.13 8.21 -1.83
CA LEU A 432 32.92 9.06 -0.93
C LEU A 432 32.80 8.67 0.55
N PHE A 433 31.72 7.99 0.97
CA PHE A 433 31.42 7.72 2.38
C PHE A 433 31.25 6.23 2.73
N TYR A 434 30.30 5.53 2.11
CA TYR A 434 30.06 4.09 2.30
C TYR A 434 29.98 3.35 0.96
N ILE A 435 30.27 2.04 0.96
CA ILE A 435 30.14 1.18 -0.22
C ILE A 435 28.66 1.12 -0.62
N ILE A 436 28.35 1.60 -1.83
CA ILE A 436 27.05 1.37 -2.48
C ILE A 436 27.05 -0.09 -2.96
N SER A 437 26.09 -0.89 -2.50
CA SER A 437 25.75 -2.13 -3.19
C SER A 437 24.76 -1.79 -4.31
N LEU A 438 25.17 -2.08 -5.56
CA LEU A 438 24.50 -1.62 -6.77
C LEU A 438 24.03 -2.82 -7.60
N ILE A 439 22.73 -2.86 -7.92
CA ILE A 439 22.17 -3.74 -8.95
C ILE A 439 21.68 -2.87 -10.10
N LEU A 440 22.10 -3.20 -11.32
CA LEU A 440 21.67 -2.53 -12.54
C LEU A 440 20.92 -3.52 -13.40
N LEU A 441 19.65 -3.21 -13.64
CA LEU A 441 18.80 -3.98 -14.53
C LEU A 441 18.81 -3.26 -15.88
N HIS A 442 19.17 -4.00 -16.93
CA HIS A 442 19.15 -3.53 -18.31
C HIS A 442 18.10 -4.37 -19.04
N ILE A 443 17.16 -3.74 -19.76
CA ILE A 443 16.31 -4.50 -20.67
C ILE A 443 17.16 -4.95 -21.86
N ILE A 444 17.82 -6.10 -21.74
CA ILE A 444 18.25 -6.93 -22.87
C ILE A 444 17.83 -8.36 -22.52
N VAL A 445 16.80 -8.84 -23.22
CA VAL A 445 16.40 -10.26 -23.19
C VAL A 445 17.48 -11.05 -23.93
N GLU A 446 18.43 -11.61 -23.19
CA GLU A 446 19.19 -12.79 -23.62
C GLU A 446 19.45 -13.66 -22.39
N VAL A 447 18.80 -14.84 -22.37
CA VAL A 447 18.84 -15.81 -21.29
C VAL A 447 19.83 -16.90 -21.66
N GLU A 448 20.96 -17.00 -20.95
CA GLU A 448 21.77 -18.21 -20.90
C GLU A 448 21.89 -18.68 -19.45
N ILE A 449 21.40 -19.88 -19.19
CA ILE A 449 21.25 -20.47 -17.85
C ILE A 449 22.48 -21.32 -17.56
N HIS A 450 23.26 -20.95 -16.54
CA HIS A 450 24.13 -21.91 -15.84
C HIS A 450 24.01 -21.78 -14.32
N THR A 451 24.13 -22.95 -13.70
CA THR A 451 23.62 -23.43 -12.41
C THR A 451 24.22 -22.71 -11.18
N ASN A 452 23.40 -22.57 -10.12
CA ASN A 452 23.72 -22.15 -8.72
C ASN A 452 23.44 -20.70 -8.27
N TYR A 453 22.26 -20.12 -8.53
CA TYR A 453 21.93 -18.75 -8.09
C TYR A 453 20.45 -18.55 -7.68
N ILE A 454 20.22 -17.65 -6.71
CA ILE A 454 18.88 -17.20 -6.30
C ILE A 454 18.37 -16.14 -7.29
N LEU A 455 17.19 -16.40 -7.85
CA LEU A 455 16.55 -15.59 -8.88
C LEU A 455 15.76 -14.42 -8.27
N LEU A 456 16.18 -13.19 -8.54
CA LEU A 456 15.30 -12.02 -8.53
C LEU A 456 15.31 -11.45 -9.94
N SER A 457 14.20 -11.67 -10.66
CA SER A 457 13.96 -11.20 -12.03
C SER A 457 15.18 -11.35 -12.96
N GLY A 458 15.55 -12.60 -13.27
CA GLY A 458 16.42 -12.88 -14.41
C GLY A 458 17.90 -12.52 -14.30
N TYR A 459 18.42 -12.13 -13.13
CA TYR A 459 19.87 -11.95 -12.92
C TYR A 459 20.42 -12.83 -11.81
N LEU A 460 21.47 -13.58 -12.14
CA LEU A 460 22.38 -14.25 -11.20
C LEU A 460 23.07 -13.19 -10.32
N VAL A 461 22.93 -13.28 -8.99
CA VAL A 461 23.82 -12.57 -8.05
C VAL A 461 24.56 -13.59 -7.20
N ARG A 462 25.89 -13.65 -7.36
CA ARG A 462 26.80 -14.29 -6.39
C ARG A 462 26.95 -13.32 -5.23
N ILE A 463 26.60 -13.75 -4.01
CA ILE A 463 27.05 -13.07 -2.79
C ILE A 463 28.51 -13.48 -2.54
#